data_AF-A0A068R9T1-F1
#
_entry.id   AF-A0A068R9T1-F1
#
_cell.length_a   1.000
_cell.length_b   1.000
_cell.length_c   1.000
_cell.angle_alpha   90.00
_cell.angle_beta   90.00
_cell.angle_gamma   90.00
#
_symmetry.space_group_name_H-M   'P 1'
#
loop_
_entity.id
_entity.type
_entity.pdbx_description
1 polymer ?
#
loop_
_entity_poly.entity_id
_entity_poly.type
_entity_poly.pdbx_seq_one_letter_code
_entity_poly.pdbx_strand_id
1 'polypeptide(L)' 'MKDLALVVLETFHKEGLYIAVKNANAYDVVKEKISDHQYHYMKSVFQSLDENGQ' A
#
# COMPACT_ATOMS: atom_id res chain seq x y z
N MET A 1 6.15 -14.24 4.74
CA MET A 1 5.40 -13.39 3.78
C MET A 1 4.79 -12.17 4.46
N LYS A 2 4.16 -12.34 5.62
CA LYS A 2 3.58 -11.27 6.43
C LYS A 2 4.53 -10.10 6.72
N ASP A 3 5.74 -10.36 7.20
CA ASP A 3 6.68 -9.29 7.56
C ASP A 3 7.08 -8.44 6.35
N LEU A 4 7.26 -9.08 5.18
CA LEU A 4 7.55 -8.37 3.94
C LEU A 4 6.36 -7.48 3.53
N ALA A 5 5.13 -7.98 3.65
CA ALA A 5 3.93 -7.20 3.37
C ALA A 5 3.79 -5.99 4.31
N LEU A 6 4.11 -6.16 5.60
CA LEU A 6 4.11 -5.07 6.58
C LEU A 6 5.18 -4.02 6.25
N VAL A 7 6.40 -4.43 5.88
CA VAL A 7 7.47 -3.50 5.48
C VAL A 7 7.07 -2.70 4.24
N VAL A 8 6.50 -3.35 3.23
CA VAL A 8 6.02 -2.67 2.00
C VAL A 8 4.90 -1.69 2.34
N LEU A 9 3.97 -2.07 3.21
CA LEU A 9 2.87 -1.20 3.66
C LEU A 9 3.38 0.06 4.37
N GLU A 10 4.39 -0.06 5.23
CA GLU A 10 5.05 1.08 5.89
C GLU A 10 5.69 2.03 4.86
N THR A 11 6.35 1.50 3.83
CA THR A 11 6.92 2.31 2.75
C THR A 11 5.84 3.06 1.99
N PHE A 12 4.73 2.41 1.65
CA PHE A 12 3.62 3.06 0.94
C PHE A 12 2.93 4.15 1.76
N HIS A 13 2.89 4.00 3.09
CA HIS A 13 2.36 5.03 3.99
C HIS A 13 3.31 6.22 4.13
N LYS A 14 4.61 5.98 4.34
CA LYS A 14 5.60 7.04 4.57
C LYS A 14 6.01 7.76 3.29
N GLU A 15 6.33 6.99 2.26
CA GLU A 15 6.96 7.48 1.04
C GLU A 15 5.97 7.63 -0.12
N GLY A 16 4.89 6.85 -0.11
CA GLY A 16 3.93 6.76 -1.19
C GLY A 16 4.32 5.74 -2.27
N LEU A 17 3.35 5.36 -3.09
CA LEU A 17 3.53 4.48 -4.24
C LEU A 17 3.23 5.22 -5.54
N TYR A 18 3.89 4.80 -6.61
CA TYR A 18 3.61 5.32 -7.95
C TYR A 18 2.36 4.66 -8.50
N ILE A 19 1.40 5.47 -8.90
CA ILE A 19 0.15 5.04 -9.53
C ILE A 19 -0.01 5.69 -10.90
N ALA A 20 -0.65 4.96 -11.81
CA ALA A 20 -1.06 5.50 -13.10
C ALA A 20 -2.48 6.06 -12.97
N VAL A 21 -2.63 7.37 -13.16
CA VAL A 21 -3.93 8.04 -13.15
C VAL A 21 -4.34 8.36 -14.58
N LYS A 22 -5.54 7.91 -14.96
CA LYS A 22 -6.08 8.17 -16.30
C LYS A 22 -6.54 9.62 -16.40
N ASN A 23 -6.06 10.34 -17.39
CA ASN A 23 -6.56 11.66 -17.78
C ASN A 23 -7.31 11.58 -19.12
N ALA A 24 -7.77 12.73 -19.64
CA ALA A 24 -8.59 12.78 -20.85
C ALA A 24 -7.93 12.12 -22.09
N ASN A 25 -6.59 12.12 -22.15
CA ASN A 25 -5.85 11.75 -23.36
C ASN A 25 -4.71 10.73 -23.11
N ALA A 26 -4.36 10.41 -21.86
CA ALA A 26 -3.19 9.61 -21.49
C ALA A 26 -3.27 9.08 -20.04
N TYR A 27 -2.16 8.53 -19.55
CA TYR A 27 -1.94 8.21 -18.14
C TYR A 27 -0.79 9.05 -17.60
N ASP A 28 -1.00 9.68 -16.45
CA ASP A 28 0.05 10.33 -15.69
C ASP A 28 0.55 9.38 -14.61
N VAL A 29 1.87 9.38 -14.37
CA VAL A 29 2.46 8.68 -13.22
C VAL A 29 2.60 9.67 -12.08
N VAL A 30 1.86 9.44 -11.00
CA VAL A 30 1.91 10.28 -9.80
C VAL A 30 2.32 9.44 -8.60
N LYS A 31 2.95 10.09 -7.61
CA LYS A 31 3.30 9.45 -6.34
C LYS A 31 2.23 9.81 -5.30
N GLU A 32 1.49 8.81 -4.83
CA GLU A 32 0.41 8.99 -3.88
C GLU A 32 0.67 8.19 -2.59
N LYS A 33 0.31 8.75 -1.44
CA LYS A 33 0.38 8.03 -0.16
C LYS A 33 -0.96 7.38 0.12
N ILE A 34 -0.94 6.16 0.64
CA ILE A 34 -2.16 5.58 1.21
C ILE A 34 -2.60 6.41 2.42
N SER A 35 -3.91 6.59 2.56
CA SER A 35 -4.47 7.28 3.72
C SER A 35 -4.20 6.51 5.01
N ASP A 36 -4.21 7.20 6.16
CA ASP A 36 -4.08 6.56 7.48
C ASP A 36 -5.15 5.48 7.70
N HIS A 37 -6.37 5.71 7.20
CA HIS A 37 -7.45 4.73 7.29
C HIS A 37 -7.13 3.45 6.50
N GLN A 38 -6.69 3.59 5.25
CA GLN A 38 -6.28 2.44 4.43
C GLN A 38 -5.09 1.70 5.04
N TYR A 39 -4.10 2.45 5.53
CA TYR A 39 -2.93 1.90 6.21
C TYR A 39 -3.33 1.06 7.43
N HIS A 40 -4.13 1.61 8.35
CA HIS A 40 -4.53 0.88 9.56
C HIS A 40 -5.38 -0.35 9.23
N TYR A 41 -6.28 -0.25 8.25
CA TYR A 41 -7.08 -1.39 7.79
C TYR A 41 -6.19 -2.52 7.25
N MET A 42 -5.30 -2.22 6.30
CA MET A 42 -4.40 -3.22 5.70
C MET A 42 -3.43 -3.81 6.72
N LYS A 43 -2.93 -2.98 7.64
CA LYS A 43 -2.04 -3.43 8.72
C LYS A 43 -2.73 -4.44 9.63
N SER A 44 -3.98 -4.19 10.00
CA SER A 44 -4.80 -5.13 10.79
C SER A 44 -4.97 -6.47 10.06
N VAL A 45 -5.29 -6.43 8.76
CA VAL A 45 -5.41 -7.64 7.93
C VAL A 45 -4.10 -8.42 7.92
N PHE A 46 -2.97 -7.79 7.59
CA PHE A 46 -1.68 -8.47 7.54
C PHE A 46 -1.23 -9.02 8.90
N GLN A 47 -1.56 -8.33 9.99
CA GLN A 47 -1.26 -8.82 11.33
C GLN A 47 -2.06 -10.08 11.70
N SER A 48 -3.29 -10.21 11.20
CA SER A 48 -4.13 -11.39 11.42
C SER A 48 -3.67 -12.65 10.67
N LEU A 49 -2.83 -12.50 9.64
CA LEU A 49 -2.27 -13.62 8.88
C LEU A 49 -1.18 -14.37 9.68
N ASP A 50 -1.03 -15.64 9.37
CA ASP A 50 0.14 -16.42 9.80
C ASP A 50 1.42 -15.98 9.06
N GLU A 51 2.56 -16.62 9.39
CA GLU A 51 3.88 -16.26 8.83
C GLU A 51 3.93 -16.43 7.29
N ASN A 52 3.12 -17.35 6.75
CA ASN A 52 3.01 -17.68 5.34
C ASN A 52 1.97 -16.83 4.60
N GLY A 53 1.13 -16.07 5.32
CA GLY A 53 0.08 -15.25 4.75
C GLY A 53 -1.26 -15.96 4.61
N GLN A 54 -1.47 -17.07 5.35
CA GLN A 54 -2.77 -17.76 5.46
C GLN A 54 -3.60 -17.23 6.63
#